data_AF-A0A661X5J0-F1
#
_entry.id   AF-A0A661X5J0-F1
#
_cell.length_a   1.000
_cell.length_b   1.000
_cell.length_c   1.000
_cell.angle_alpha   90.00
_cell.angle_beta   90.00
_cell.angle_gamma   90.00
#
_symmetry.space_group_name_H-M   'P 1'
#
loop_
_entity.id
_entity.type
_entity.pdbx_description
1 polymer ?
#
loop_
_entity_poly.entity_id
_entity_poly.type
_entity_poly.pdbx_seq_one_letter_code
_entity_poly.pdbx_strand_id
1 'polypeptide(L)'
;EVLKETNLKVNIEIKGNERIYPGIVDKLLKVIEKYPIERFIFSSFDFNILRELKKKREGAVVEGLCFSPYGKSFPSFLSGVNPYFVFVNKRMVDRMHSRKLTVKPYTVNNPFIMKRFIKMGVDGIFTDIPDVLRKVIESQKH
;
A
#
# COMPACT_ATOMS: atom_id res chain seq x y z
N GLU A 1 -0.82 -14.59 17.81
CA GLU A 1 0.52 -15.17 17.96
C GLU A 1 1.42 -14.93 16.74
N VAL A 2 0.94 -15.16 15.51
CA VAL A 2 1.68 -14.99 14.23
C VAL A 2 2.53 -13.71 14.08
N LEU A 3 2.03 -12.54 14.47
CA LEU A 3 2.80 -11.29 14.34
C LEU A 3 3.96 -11.20 15.35
N LYS A 4 3.87 -11.84 16.51
CA LYS A 4 4.94 -11.78 17.52
C LYS A 4 6.20 -12.52 17.07
N GLU A 5 6.03 -13.57 16.27
CA GLU A 5 7.09 -14.52 15.91
C GLU A 5 7.74 -14.23 14.56
N THR A 6 7.19 -13.29 13.78
CA THR A 6 7.64 -13.00 12.41
C THR A 6 7.94 -11.53 12.23
N ASN A 7 8.89 -11.20 11.35
CA ASN A 7 9.17 -9.80 10.94
C ASN A 7 8.27 -9.32 9.80
N LEU A 8 7.09 -9.93 9.63
CA LEU A 8 6.15 -9.56 8.58
C LEU A 8 5.58 -8.16 8.84
N LYS A 9 5.57 -7.35 7.77
CA LYS A 9 4.78 -6.12 7.72
C LYS A 9 3.34 -6.42 7.36
N VAL A 10 2.42 -5.63 7.89
CA VAL A 10 0.98 -5.78 7.68
C VAL A 10 0.43 -4.53 7.00
N ASN A 11 -0.24 -4.72 5.86
CA ASN A 11 -1.04 -3.66 5.27
C ASN A 11 -2.46 -3.70 5.84
N ILE A 12 -2.90 -2.64 6.50
CA ILE A 12 -4.25 -2.49 7.05
C ILE A 12 -5.03 -1.51 6.17
N GLU A 13 -6.04 -2.01 5.47
CA GLU A 13 -6.98 -1.15 4.76
C GLU A 13 -8.06 -0.61 5.70
N ILE A 14 -8.22 0.70 5.78
CA ILE A 14 -9.33 1.34 6.49
C ILE A 14 -10.48 1.55 5.50
N LYS A 15 -11.51 0.72 5.61
CA LYS A 15 -12.73 0.81 4.82
C LYS A 15 -13.74 1.73 5.51
N GLY A 16 -14.02 2.88 4.89
CA GLY A 16 -14.95 3.89 5.40
C GLY A 16 -14.25 5.12 5.97
N ASN A 17 -15.01 5.93 6.71
CA ASN A 17 -14.55 7.15 7.35
C ASN A 17 -15.34 7.43 8.64
N GLU A 18 -15.03 8.53 9.31
CA GLU A 18 -15.67 8.95 10.56
C GLU A 18 -17.20 9.09 10.47
N ARG A 19 -17.79 9.23 9.27
CA ARG A 19 -19.26 9.24 9.13
C ARG A 19 -19.87 7.84 9.18
N ILE A 20 -19.17 6.84 8.66
CA ILE A 20 -19.64 5.46 8.58
C ILE A 20 -19.26 4.70 9.85
N TYR A 21 -18.03 4.89 10.31
CA TYR A 21 -17.48 4.26 11.50
C TYR A 21 -16.80 5.31 12.40
N PRO A 22 -17.59 6.01 13.24
CA PRO A 22 -17.04 7.00 14.17
C PRO A 22 -15.96 6.39 15.09
N GLY A 23 -14.83 7.08 15.20
CA GLY A 23 -13.67 6.72 16.01
C GLY A 23 -12.91 5.49 15.51
N ILE A 24 -13.04 5.11 14.23
CA ILE A 24 -12.36 3.94 13.68
C ILE A 24 -10.83 4.07 13.77
N VAL A 25 -10.29 5.28 13.58
CA VAL A 25 -8.84 5.53 13.71
C VAL A 25 -8.38 5.29 15.15
N ASP A 26 -9.12 5.79 16.13
CA ASP A 26 -8.76 5.63 17.55
C ASP A 26 -8.85 4.17 17.99
N LYS A 27 -9.90 3.46 17.57
CA LYS A 27 -10.06 2.02 17.82
C LYS A 27 -8.93 1.22 17.19
N LEU A 28 -8.56 1.52 15.95
CA LEU A 28 -7.45 0.87 15.27
C LEU A 28 -6.13 1.09 16.01
N LEU A 29 -5.80 2.35 16.33
CA LEU A 29 -4.57 2.69 17.05
C LEU A 29 -4.49 2.00 18.41
N LYS A 30 -5.61 1.90 19.13
CA LYS A 30 -5.70 1.16 20.40
C LYS A 30 -5.41 -0.34 20.24
N VAL A 31 -5.91 -0.98 19.18
CA VAL A 31 -5.68 -2.42 18.93
C VAL A 31 -4.21 -2.72 18.65
N ILE A 32 -3.52 -1.83 17.95
CA ILE A 32 -2.14 -2.04 17.51
C ILE A 32 -1.09 -1.43 18.45
N GLU A 33 -1.50 -0.72 19.51
CA GLU A 33 -0.63 0.05 20.42
C GLU A 33 0.55 -0.77 20.97
N LYS A 34 0.33 -2.06 21.24
CA LYS A 34 1.34 -2.99 21.77
C LYS A 34 2.40 -3.43 20.76
N TYR A 35 2.35 -2.97 19.51
CA TYR A 35 3.27 -3.33 18.45
C TYR A 35 4.00 -2.09 17.90
N PRO A 36 5.26 -2.23 17.44
CA PRO A 36 5.97 -1.16 16.75
C PRO A 36 5.19 -0.67 15.52
N ILE A 37 5.11 0.65 15.33
CA ILE A 37 4.29 1.25 14.26
C ILE A 37 4.83 0.93 12.87
N GLU A 38 6.15 0.71 12.76
CA GLU A 38 6.90 0.41 11.54
C GLU A 38 6.50 -0.93 10.90
N ARG A 39 5.78 -1.77 11.67
CA ARG A 39 5.18 -3.01 11.17
C ARG A 39 3.96 -2.78 10.30
N PHE A 40 3.36 -1.60 10.37
CA PHE A 40 2.09 -1.33 9.71
C PHE A 40 2.25 -0.35 8.56
N ILE A 41 1.54 -0.66 7.48
CA ILE A 41 1.24 0.26 6.40
C ILE A 41 -0.27 0.43 6.41
N PHE A 42 -0.75 1.67 6.44
CA PHE A 42 -2.18 1.95 6.44
C PHE A 42 -2.60 2.42 5.05
N SER A 43 -3.61 1.78 4.48
CA SER A 43 -4.11 2.13 3.16
C SER A 43 -5.59 2.50 3.18
N SER A 44 -6.02 3.44 2.34
CA SER A 44 -7.45 3.78 2.17
C SER A 44 -7.70 4.51 0.85
N PHE A 45 -8.93 4.43 0.36
CA PHE A 45 -9.43 5.29 -0.71
C PHE A 45 -9.80 6.70 -0.21
N ASP A 46 -10.04 6.86 1.10
CA ASP A 46 -10.29 8.15 1.71
C ASP A 46 -8.97 8.74 2.23
N PHE A 47 -8.45 9.78 1.57
CA PHE A 47 -7.19 10.38 1.99
C PHE A 47 -7.33 11.23 3.26
N ASN A 48 -8.54 11.62 3.65
CA ASN A 48 -8.75 12.37 4.89
C ASN A 48 -8.55 11.48 6.11
N ILE A 49 -8.99 10.21 6.08
CA ILE A 49 -8.77 9.29 7.19
C ILE A 49 -7.28 8.94 7.36
N LEU A 50 -6.55 8.83 6.25
CA LEU A 50 -5.09 8.65 6.29
C LEU A 50 -4.37 9.88 6.88
N ARG A 51 -4.85 11.09 6.54
CA ARG A 51 -4.34 12.33 7.12
C ARG A 51 -4.61 12.39 8.62
N GLU A 52 -5.81 12.00 9.05
CA GLU A 52 -6.16 11.93 10.46
C GLU A 52 -5.26 10.94 11.22
N LEU A 53 -5.10 9.72 10.71
CA LEU A 53 -4.23 8.72 11.30
C LEU A 53 -2.80 9.24 11.45
N LYS A 54 -2.25 9.88 10.41
CA LYS A 54 -0.90 10.44 10.44
C LYS A 54 -0.75 11.61 11.44
N LYS A 55 -1.81 12.37 11.69
CA LYS A 55 -1.82 13.40 12.76
C LYS A 55 -1.84 12.78 14.16
N LYS A 56 -2.58 11.68 14.34
CA LYS A 56 -2.72 10.99 15.64
C LYS A 56 -1.53 10.09 15.98
N ARG A 57 -0.80 9.61 14.98
CA ARG A 57 0.36 8.73 15.16
C ARG A 57 1.52 9.14 14.24
N GLU A 58 2.49 9.83 14.84
CA GLU A 58 3.76 10.12 14.16
C GLU A 58 4.48 8.82 13.75
N GLY A 59 5.21 8.87 12.64
CA GLY A 59 5.88 7.71 12.06
C GLY A 59 4.97 6.75 11.28
N ALA A 60 3.64 6.94 11.30
CA ALA A 60 2.74 6.09 10.53
C ALA A 60 2.97 6.22 9.00
N VAL A 61 3.18 5.06 8.36
CA VAL A 61 3.27 4.94 6.91
C VAL A 61 1.86 4.83 6.35
N VAL A 62 1.48 5.77 5.49
CA VAL A 62 0.14 5.84 4.91
C VAL A 62 0.21 5.87 3.39
N GLU A 63 -0.63 5.07 2.73
CA GLU A 63 -0.61 4.90 1.27
C GLU A 63 -2.02 5.02 0.69
N GLY A 64 -2.14 5.77 -0.41
CA GLY A 64 -3.43 6.03 -1.03
C GLY A 64 -3.83 4.92 -2.00
N LEU A 65 -5.03 4.34 -1.83
CA LEU A 65 -5.62 3.46 -2.83
C LEU A 65 -6.28 4.27 -3.95
N CYS A 66 -6.21 3.79 -5.19
CA CYS A 66 -6.74 4.54 -6.34
C CYS A 66 -7.27 3.67 -7.50
N PHE A 67 -8.47 4.01 -8.01
CA PHE A 67 -9.17 3.33 -9.12
C PHE A 67 -9.18 4.12 -10.45
N SER A 68 -8.26 5.06 -10.66
CA SER A 68 -8.23 5.82 -11.93
C SER A 68 -6.79 6.13 -12.34
N PRO A 69 -6.53 6.46 -13.62
CA PRO A 69 -5.25 7.00 -14.04
C PRO A 69 -5.15 8.42 -13.49
N TYR A 70 -4.84 8.55 -12.20
CA TYR A 70 -4.88 9.84 -11.53
C TYR A 70 -3.85 10.79 -12.15
N GLY A 71 -4.34 11.78 -12.90
CA GLY A 71 -3.56 12.91 -13.41
C GLY A 71 -3.31 14.00 -12.37
N LYS A 72 -4.08 13.99 -11.27
CA LYS A 72 -4.06 15.02 -10.22
C LYS A 72 -3.11 14.63 -9.10
N SER A 73 -2.27 15.58 -8.69
CA SER A 73 -1.25 15.45 -7.66
C SER A 73 -1.74 14.71 -6.41
N PHE A 74 -1.07 13.62 -6.04
CA PHE A 74 -1.24 12.99 -4.73
C PHE A 74 -0.87 13.94 -3.58
N PRO A 75 -1.56 13.88 -2.43
CA PRO A 75 -1.14 14.63 -1.25
C PRO A 75 0.30 14.31 -0.84
N SER A 76 1.07 15.33 -0.45
CA SER A 76 2.48 15.20 -0.09
C SER A 76 2.73 14.38 1.18
N PHE A 77 1.72 14.17 2.00
CA PHE A 77 1.85 13.40 3.25
C PHE A 77 1.83 11.88 3.03
N LEU A 78 1.44 11.41 1.84
CA LEU A 78 1.44 9.98 1.52
C LEU A 78 2.87 9.47 1.40
N SER A 79 3.08 8.23 1.82
CA SER A 79 4.34 7.49 1.62
C SER A 79 4.35 6.69 0.32
N GLY A 80 3.16 6.47 -0.27
CA GLY A 80 3.00 5.62 -1.43
C GLY A 80 1.58 5.62 -1.99
N VAL A 81 1.43 4.96 -3.13
CA VAL A 81 0.16 4.80 -3.83
C VAL A 81 -0.02 3.35 -4.26
N ASN A 82 -1.25 2.89 -4.12
CA ASN A 82 -1.65 1.53 -4.40
C ASN A 82 -2.72 1.62 -5.51
N PRO A 83 -2.35 1.58 -6.79
CA PRO A 83 -3.30 1.74 -7.90
C PRO A 83 -3.93 0.43 -8.36
N TYR A 84 -5.13 0.52 -8.94
CA TYR A 84 -5.66 -0.58 -9.73
C TYR A 84 -4.74 -0.87 -10.92
N PHE A 85 -4.32 -2.13 -11.04
CA PHE A 85 -3.19 -2.52 -11.88
C PHE A 85 -3.34 -2.13 -13.36
N VAL A 86 -4.57 -2.05 -13.87
CA VAL A 86 -4.88 -1.67 -15.26
C VAL A 86 -4.36 -0.27 -15.60
N PHE A 87 -4.25 0.62 -14.62
CA PHE A 87 -3.78 1.99 -14.83
C PHE A 87 -2.26 2.14 -14.67
N VAL A 88 -1.54 1.07 -14.37
CA VAL A 88 -0.09 1.13 -14.12
C VAL A 88 0.72 0.98 -15.40
N ASN A 89 1.57 1.97 -15.64
CA ASN A 89 2.58 1.96 -16.70
C ASN A 89 3.89 2.58 -16.20
N LYS A 90 4.96 2.43 -16.98
CA LYS A 90 6.30 2.87 -16.58
C LYS A 90 6.37 4.38 -16.30
N ARG A 91 5.73 5.20 -17.13
CA ARG A 91 5.65 6.67 -16.93
C ARG A 91 4.98 7.04 -15.60
N MET A 92 3.94 6.32 -15.21
CA MET A 92 3.29 6.52 -13.90
C MET A 92 4.25 6.16 -12.77
N VAL A 93 4.91 5.00 -12.85
CA VAL A 93 5.86 4.52 -11.84
C VAL A 93 6.98 5.56 -11.64
N ASP A 94 7.63 5.97 -12.72
CA ASP A 94 8.74 6.94 -12.67
C ASP A 94 8.30 8.29 -12.08
N ARG A 95 7.08 8.75 -12.41
CA ARG A 95 6.51 9.99 -11.87
C ARG A 95 6.22 9.89 -10.37
N MET A 96 5.84 8.72 -9.86
CA MET A 96 5.61 8.55 -8.42
C MET A 96 6.94 8.45 -7.67
N HIS A 97 7.90 7.72 -8.22
CA HIS A 97 9.24 7.60 -7.65
C HIS A 97 9.98 8.94 -7.60
N SER A 98 9.84 9.81 -8.62
CA SER A 98 10.43 11.17 -8.57
C SER A 98 9.87 12.04 -7.45
N ARG A 99 8.71 11.66 -6.89
CA ARG A 99 8.06 12.28 -5.75
C ARG A 99 8.28 11.50 -4.44
N LYS A 100 9.18 10.50 -4.45
CA LYS A 100 9.49 9.60 -3.33
C LYS A 100 8.28 8.80 -2.83
N LEU A 101 7.33 8.51 -3.72
CA LEU A 101 6.16 7.67 -3.43
C LEU A 101 6.40 6.26 -3.96
N THR A 102 6.17 5.26 -3.11
CA THR A 102 6.13 3.86 -3.55
C THR A 102 4.90 3.58 -4.42
N VAL A 103 4.97 2.57 -5.28
CA VAL A 103 3.89 2.14 -6.16
C VAL A 103 3.65 0.65 -5.98
N LYS A 104 2.46 0.27 -5.49
CA LYS A 104 2.09 -1.14 -5.27
C LYS A 104 0.74 -1.49 -5.88
N PRO A 105 0.69 -1.95 -7.15
CA PRO A 105 -0.56 -2.28 -7.82
C PRO A 105 -1.35 -3.38 -7.11
N TYR A 106 -2.68 -3.26 -7.18
CA TYR A 106 -3.63 -4.30 -6.77
C TYR A 106 -4.66 -4.60 -7.87
N THR A 107 -5.31 -5.76 -7.92
CA THR A 107 -4.83 -7.07 -7.46
C THR A 107 -4.28 -7.80 -8.67
N VAL A 108 -3.01 -8.20 -8.65
CA VAL A 108 -2.32 -8.78 -9.80
C VAL A 108 -2.20 -10.28 -9.62
N ASN A 109 -3.03 -11.03 -10.34
CA ASN A 109 -3.05 -12.51 -10.27
C ASN A 109 -2.55 -13.18 -11.56
N ASN A 110 -2.01 -12.40 -12.52
CA ASN A 110 -1.45 -12.93 -13.75
C ASN A 110 0.09 -12.89 -13.71
N PRO A 111 0.81 -14.02 -13.81
CA PRO A 111 2.27 -14.08 -13.75
C PRO A 111 3.00 -13.25 -14.81
N PHE A 112 2.43 -13.13 -16.02
CA PHE A 112 3.00 -12.30 -17.09
C PHE A 112 2.92 -10.81 -16.71
N ILE A 113 1.82 -10.40 -16.09
CA ILE A 113 1.64 -9.03 -15.58
C ILE A 113 2.58 -8.78 -14.38
N MET A 114 2.72 -9.74 -13.45
CA MET A 114 3.68 -9.64 -12.34
C MET A 114 5.09 -9.41 -12.86
N LYS A 115 5.55 -10.23 -13.82
CA LYS A 115 6.87 -10.11 -14.45
C LYS A 115 7.07 -8.73 -15.08
N ARG A 116 6.04 -8.23 -15.78
CA ARG A 116 6.05 -6.89 -16.37
C ARG A 116 6.20 -5.80 -15.30
N PHE A 117 5.45 -5.86 -14.20
CA PHE A 117 5.54 -4.86 -13.13
C PHE A 117 6.85 -4.91 -12.36
N ILE A 118 7.39 -6.10 -12.11
CA ILE A 118 8.73 -6.27 -11.51
C ILE A 118 9.77 -5.56 -12.38
N LYS A 119 9.75 -5.79 -13.71
CA LYS A 119 10.65 -5.10 -14.65
C LYS A 119 10.42 -3.58 -14.72
N MET A 120 9.20 -3.11 -14.48
CA MET A 120 8.90 -1.68 -14.40
C MET A 120 9.41 -1.03 -13.11
N GLY A 121 9.78 -1.83 -12.10
CA GLY A 121 10.30 -1.36 -10.83
C GLY A 121 9.24 -1.01 -9.80
N VAL A 122 8.03 -1.60 -9.84
CA VAL A 122 7.06 -1.39 -8.76
C VAL A 122 7.62 -1.87 -7.41
N ASP A 123 7.23 -1.22 -6.31
CA ASP A 123 7.77 -1.47 -4.97
C ASP A 123 7.14 -2.67 -4.27
N GLY A 124 6.08 -3.24 -4.85
CA GLY A 124 5.32 -4.35 -4.31
C GLY A 124 4.12 -4.68 -5.18
N ILE A 125 3.49 -5.82 -4.93
CA ILE A 125 2.32 -6.29 -5.68
C ILE A 125 1.33 -6.87 -4.67
N PHE A 126 0.09 -6.39 -4.69
CA PHE A 126 -1.01 -7.08 -4.02
C PHE A 126 -1.50 -8.22 -4.92
N THR A 127 -1.57 -9.42 -4.38
CA THR A 127 -1.94 -10.65 -5.11
C THR A 127 -2.64 -11.63 -4.17
N ASP A 128 -3.56 -12.41 -4.74
CA ASP A 128 -4.20 -13.52 -4.03
C ASP A 128 -3.39 -14.83 -4.15
N ILE A 129 -2.33 -14.83 -4.96
CA ILE A 129 -1.47 -15.99 -5.25
C ILE A 129 0.01 -15.70 -4.91
N PRO A 130 0.34 -15.44 -3.63
CA PRO A 130 1.68 -15.00 -3.21
C PRO A 130 2.78 -16.03 -3.48
N ASP A 131 2.46 -17.32 -3.49
CA ASP A 131 3.38 -18.41 -3.87
C ASP A 131 3.80 -18.32 -5.34
N VAL A 132 2.87 -17.96 -6.22
CA VAL A 132 3.13 -17.74 -7.65
C VAL A 132 3.99 -16.49 -7.84
N LEU A 133 3.66 -15.39 -7.15
CA LEU A 133 4.48 -14.17 -7.19
C LEU A 133 5.93 -14.46 -6.75
N ARG A 134 6.11 -15.27 -5.69
CA ARG A 134 7.44 -15.67 -5.23
C ARG A 134 8.24 -16.40 -6.31
N LYS A 135 7.64 -17.39 -6.99
CA LYS A 135 8.27 -18.11 -8.10
C LYS A 135 8.64 -17.17 -9.26
N VAL A 136 7.76 -16.21 -9.58
CA VAL A 136 8.05 -15.20 -10.60
C VAL A 136 9.28 -14.38 -10.19
N ILE A 137 9.36 -13.87 -8.96
CA ILE A 137 10.51 -13.10 -8.46
C ILE A 137 11.80 -13.92 -8.54
N GLU A 138 11.78 -15.17 -8.09
CA GLU A 138 12.94 -16.08 -8.14
C GLU A 138 13.42 -16.30 -9.58
N SER A 139 12.50 -16.47 -10.55
CA SER A 139 12.84 -16.62 -11.98
C SER A 139 13.46 -15.39 -12.64
N GLN A 140 13.41 -14.21 -12.00
CA GLN A 140 13.97 -12.96 -12.54
C GLN A 140 15.37 -12.64 -11.99
N LYS A 141 15.89 -13.44 -11.03
CA LYS A 141 17.23 -13.25 -10.46
C LYS A 141 18.34 -13.93 -11.26
N HIS A 142 17.98 -14.60 -12.36
CA HIS A 142 18.86 -15.23 -13.33
C HIS A 142 18.77 -14.47 -14.65
#